data_AF-A0A091RVL2-F1
#
_entry.id   AF-A0A091RVL2-F1
#
_cell.length_a   1.000
_cell.length_b   1.000
_cell.length_c   1.000
_cell.angle_alpha   90.00
_cell.angle_beta   90.00
_cell.angle_gamma   90.00
#
_symmetry.space_group_name_H-M   'P 1'
#
loop_
_entity.id
_entity.type
_entity.pdbx_description
1 polymer ?
#
loop_
_entity_poly.entity_id
_entity_poly.type
_entity_poly.pdbx_seq_one_letter_code
_entity_poly.pdbx_strand_id
1 'polypeptide(L)'
;KAKSSFDSEDESLECNLDDDDDEVLVPLQEILFPSSKPQAGILEESSGDFSPVNMSPLLKLHVSYVNSLEHLLKEKEDSKRIDELEKRLQEDLQGKETDSSDGENEENASGDEDLSEEHRAFIKRFSVVAHAIPDYHPGEDIFDLSASGKIFSQHDLDFRNFHFIPQNPIEKLLVNSSVAQQLSLTINGFLSSAYSCILCPIPILKWLFQVMSVHPDYSVSTQILDRLMEITLKNASISDEQSKPWIPSLADVSAVFVNMGVAFRSLFPLQQLQPNFNEYDILSQMQETMSKHQPGGELTSASPAFSSLPENNLINVIKFLGFCTTVIQGGYTDQEIILLLLLLFKISLEKQLKQIPLIDFQCLFLKLLITIEDWDTKMPELCLALSELSSHHHNLLWLVQLVPSWVTRGREVRRRLSLVIISKLLKKDVEIPDDSDKQMSLLHQFLVYMKPSNLLKKMRKRLEQQDADGDHLHVELEQEV
;
A
#
# COMPACT_ATOMS: atom_id res chain seq x y z
N LYS A 1 28.83 39.26 36.09
CA LYS A 1 29.95 38.76 35.25
C LYS A 1 29.59 37.32 34.87
N ALA A 2 29.27 37.09 33.58
CA ALA A 2 28.98 35.81 32.87
C ALA A 2 27.81 34.95 33.41
N LYS A 3 26.77 34.51 32.66
CA LYS A 3 26.52 33.96 31.30
C LYS A 3 26.34 32.42 31.31
N SER A 4 25.15 31.96 30.88
CA SER A 4 24.80 30.79 30.02
C SER A 4 23.49 30.12 30.51
N SER A 5 22.31 30.42 29.95
CA SER A 5 21.70 29.95 28.67
C SER A 5 21.20 28.49 28.71
N PHE A 6 19.90 28.33 29.00
CA PHE A 6 19.06 27.21 28.59
C PHE A 6 18.01 27.78 27.64
N ASP A 7 17.99 27.33 26.39
CA ASP A 7 16.91 27.61 25.43
C ASP A 7 15.82 26.55 25.59
N SER A 8 14.61 27.03 25.80
CA SER A 8 13.35 26.30 25.69
C SER A 8 12.52 27.04 24.64
N GLU A 9 12.28 26.41 23.50
CA GLU A 9 11.33 26.92 22.49
C GLU A 9 10.10 26.02 22.50
N ASP A 10 9.06 26.57 23.14
CA ASP A 10 7.67 26.16 23.12
C ASP A 10 6.97 27.21 22.25
N GLU A 11 6.53 26.85 21.04
CA GLU A 11 5.74 27.73 20.19
C GLU A 11 4.41 27.05 19.84
N SER A 12 3.42 27.36 20.67
CA SER A 12 1.99 27.26 20.38
C SER A 12 1.60 28.35 19.36
N LEU A 13 1.15 27.95 18.17
CA LEU A 13 0.51 28.86 17.22
C LEU A 13 -1.02 28.71 17.29
N GLU A 14 -1.63 29.53 18.14
CA GLU A 14 -3.04 29.93 18.05
C GLU A 14 -3.22 30.84 16.83
N CYS A 15 -3.96 30.39 15.81
CA CYS A 15 -4.46 31.25 14.75
C CYS A 15 -5.94 31.55 15.00
N ASN A 16 -6.21 32.75 15.52
CA ASN A 16 -7.52 33.38 15.52
C ASN A 16 -7.92 33.71 14.07
N LEU A 17 -9.10 33.26 13.65
CA LEU A 17 -9.75 33.68 12.40
C LEU A 17 -11.07 34.36 12.79
N ASP A 18 -11.06 35.69 12.78
CA ASP A 18 -12.28 36.51 12.74
C ASP A 18 -12.38 37.17 11.35
N ASP A 19 -13.42 36.72 10.65
CA ASP A 19 -14.43 37.41 9.82
C ASP A 19 -14.14 38.54 8.80
N ASP A 20 -14.93 38.42 7.72
CA ASP A 20 -15.41 39.40 6.74
C ASP A 20 -14.48 39.98 5.67
N ASP A 21 -14.64 39.47 4.43
CA ASP A 21 -14.85 40.32 3.24
C ASP A 21 -15.58 39.52 2.14
N ASP A 22 -16.91 39.76 2.03
CA ASP A 22 -17.75 39.33 0.92
C ASP A 22 -17.39 40.10 -0.37
N GLU A 23 -16.43 39.59 -1.16
CA GLU A 23 -16.22 40.06 -2.53
C GLU A 23 -17.24 39.41 -3.49
N VAL A 24 -18.33 40.13 -3.76
CA VAL A 24 -19.34 39.78 -4.77
C VAL A 24 -18.68 39.77 -6.16
N LEU A 25 -18.46 38.58 -6.71
CA LEU A 25 -17.91 38.38 -8.06
C LEU A 25 -18.91 38.83 -9.14
N VAL A 26 -18.50 39.81 -9.94
CA VAL A 26 -19.26 40.29 -11.10
C VAL A 26 -19.24 39.21 -12.21
N PRO A 27 -20.38 38.84 -12.83
CA PRO A 27 -20.42 37.83 -13.88
C PRO A 27 -19.60 38.23 -15.13
N LEU A 28 -18.85 37.27 -15.66
CA LEU A 28 -17.98 37.36 -16.85
C LEU A 28 -18.61 38.02 -18.10
N GLN A 29 -19.94 38.06 -18.17
CA GLN A 29 -20.68 38.62 -19.29
C GLN A 29 -20.61 40.16 -19.35
N GLU A 30 -20.38 40.83 -18.22
CA GLU A 30 -20.24 42.30 -18.15
C GLU A 30 -18.82 42.80 -18.47
N ILE A 31 -17.81 41.92 -18.39
CA ILE A 31 -16.41 42.25 -18.71
C ILE A 31 -16.15 42.20 -20.23
N LEU A 32 -16.91 41.38 -20.97
CA LEU A 32 -16.65 41.09 -22.38
C LEU A 32 -17.25 42.11 -23.36
N PHE A 33 -18.07 43.06 -22.91
CA PHE A 33 -18.71 44.05 -23.79
C PHE A 33 -18.75 45.48 -23.20
N PRO A 34 -17.63 46.23 -23.17
CA PRO A 34 -17.70 47.66 -22.88
C PRO A 34 -18.24 48.40 -24.12
N SER A 35 -19.49 48.87 -24.04
CA SER A 35 -20.08 49.71 -25.08
C SER A 35 -19.35 51.05 -25.17
N SER A 36 -18.76 51.33 -26.33
CA SER A 36 -18.10 52.57 -26.69
C SER A 36 -19.08 53.74 -26.79
N LYS A 37 -18.88 54.80 -25.99
CA LYS A 37 -19.29 56.18 -26.28
C LYS A 37 -18.21 57.18 -25.86
N PRO A 38 -17.80 58.13 -26.72
CA PRO A 38 -16.70 59.05 -26.45
C PRO A 38 -17.19 60.39 -25.86
N GLN A 39 -16.40 61.02 -24.98
CA GLN A 39 -16.56 62.46 -24.70
C GLN A 39 -15.24 63.16 -24.29
N ALA A 40 -14.73 63.91 -25.27
CA ALA A 40 -14.01 65.19 -25.31
C ALA A 40 -13.35 65.85 -24.07
N GLY A 41 -12.13 66.38 -24.32
CA GLY A 41 -11.47 67.50 -23.62
C GLY A 41 -9.93 67.36 -23.54
N ILE A 42 -9.11 67.80 -24.53
CA ILE A 42 -8.35 69.09 -24.63
C ILE A 42 -7.34 69.27 -23.46
N LEU A 43 -6.03 69.59 -23.59
CA LEU A 43 -5.01 69.85 -24.63
C LEU A 43 -3.68 70.24 -23.90
N GLU A 44 -2.54 70.17 -24.63
CA GLU A 44 -1.22 70.84 -24.45
C GLU A 44 -0.11 70.30 -23.51
N GLU A 45 1.04 70.01 -24.17
CA GLU A 45 2.43 70.45 -23.92
C GLU A 45 3.15 70.14 -22.58
N SER A 46 4.47 69.95 -22.48
CA SER A 46 5.59 69.55 -23.35
C SER A 46 6.81 69.35 -22.41
N SER A 47 7.81 68.59 -22.85
CA SER A 47 9.25 68.76 -22.52
C SER A 47 9.79 68.39 -21.13
N GLY A 48 10.87 67.59 -21.11
CA GLY A 48 11.93 67.71 -20.10
C GLY A 48 12.45 66.40 -19.50
N ASP A 49 13.58 65.92 -20.04
CA ASP A 49 14.54 65.03 -19.36
C ASP A 49 14.79 65.45 -17.91
N PHE A 50 14.80 64.51 -16.96
CA PHE A 50 15.73 64.43 -15.80
C PHE A 50 15.51 63.10 -15.04
N SER A 51 16.55 62.28 -14.93
CA SER A 51 16.75 61.37 -13.77
C SER A 51 17.56 62.14 -12.71
N PRO A 52 17.71 61.74 -11.42
CA PRO A 52 17.62 60.37 -10.88
C PRO A 52 17.09 60.23 -9.41
N VAL A 53 17.17 59.00 -8.89
CA VAL A 53 17.36 58.58 -7.47
C VAL A 53 16.13 58.17 -6.62
N ASN A 54 16.13 56.86 -6.30
CA ASN A 54 15.66 56.12 -5.11
C ASN A 54 14.44 56.58 -4.32
N MET A 55 13.40 55.74 -4.37
CA MET A 55 12.75 55.18 -3.18
C MET A 55 12.32 53.75 -3.51
N SER A 56 12.78 52.76 -2.75
CA SER A 56 12.21 51.39 -2.76
C SER A 56 10.73 51.44 -2.38
N PRO A 57 9.88 50.60 -2.97
CA PRO A 57 9.35 49.52 -2.13
C PRO A 57 8.96 48.22 -2.87
N LEU A 58 8.82 47.18 -2.06
CA LEU A 58 7.85 46.08 -2.19
C LEU A 58 8.02 45.08 -3.34
N LEU A 59 8.40 43.88 -2.91
CA LEU A 59 8.11 42.56 -3.46
C LEU A 59 6.85 42.56 -4.35
N LYS A 60 7.04 42.70 -5.66
CA LYS A 60 6.09 42.19 -6.64
C LYS A 60 6.56 40.81 -7.05
N LEU A 61 5.94 39.78 -6.45
CA LEU A 61 5.83 38.46 -7.06
C LEU A 61 4.96 38.64 -8.32
N HIS A 62 5.54 39.23 -9.37
CA HIS A 62 4.90 39.31 -10.67
C HIS A 62 5.01 37.91 -11.27
N VAL A 63 3.96 37.12 -11.09
CA VAL A 63 3.71 35.93 -11.88
C VAL A 63 3.58 36.41 -13.32
N SER A 64 4.71 36.46 -14.01
CA SER A 64 4.80 36.73 -15.44
C SER A 64 4.22 35.51 -16.13
N TYR A 65 2.92 35.53 -16.39
CA TYR A 65 2.28 34.58 -17.28
C TYR A 65 2.85 34.80 -18.70
N VAL A 66 3.89 34.05 -19.06
CA VAL A 66 4.57 34.15 -20.36
C VAL A 66 3.76 33.40 -21.41
N ASN A 67 2.59 33.94 -21.75
CA ASN A 67 1.85 33.55 -22.96
C ASN A 67 2.39 34.35 -24.16
N SER A 68 3.72 34.35 -24.35
CA SER A 68 4.30 34.90 -25.56
C SER A 68 4.12 33.89 -26.70
N LEU A 69 3.81 34.38 -27.90
CA LEU A 69 3.74 33.54 -29.10
C LEU A 69 5.01 32.69 -29.28
N GLU A 70 6.17 33.26 -28.91
CA GLU A 70 7.46 32.58 -28.92
C GLU A 70 7.48 31.34 -28.00
N HIS A 71 6.91 31.44 -26.78
CA HIS A 71 6.88 30.34 -25.83
C HIS A 71 5.92 29.22 -26.27
N LEU A 72 4.76 29.59 -26.80
CA LEU A 72 3.80 28.63 -27.36
C LEU A 72 4.34 27.93 -28.61
N LEU A 73 5.11 28.63 -29.45
CA LEU A 73 5.78 28.02 -30.59
C LEU A 73 6.87 27.05 -30.15
N LYS A 74 7.61 27.37 -29.08
CA LYS A 74 8.61 26.48 -28.49
C LYS A 74 7.97 25.25 -27.87
N GLU A 75 6.90 25.40 -27.11
CA GLU A 75 6.13 24.28 -26.53
C GLU A 75 5.54 23.38 -27.62
N LYS A 76 5.07 23.96 -28.74
CA LYS A 76 4.61 23.20 -29.90
C LYS A 76 5.74 22.46 -30.60
N GLU A 77 6.92 23.06 -30.72
CA GLU A 77 8.10 22.40 -31.30
C GLU A 77 8.58 21.25 -30.40
N ASP A 78 8.59 21.45 -29.10
CA ASP A 78 8.97 20.43 -28.12
C ASP A 78 7.93 19.30 -28.05
N SER A 79 6.63 19.61 -28.13
CA SER A 79 5.57 18.61 -28.27
C SER A 79 5.76 17.77 -29.54
N LYS A 80 6.08 18.42 -30.67
CA LYS A 80 6.37 17.71 -31.92
C LYS A 80 7.60 16.81 -31.81
N ARG A 81 8.65 17.26 -31.11
CA ARG A 81 9.83 16.41 -30.82
C ARG A 81 9.45 15.20 -29.97
N ILE A 82 8.57 15.39 -28.98
CA ILE A 82 8.08 14.30 -28.13
C ILE A 82 7.26 13.31 -28.96
N ASP A 83 6.35 13.78 -29.82
CA ASP A 83 5.58 12.93 -30.73
C ASP A 83 6.49 12.13 -31.68
N GLU A 84 7.54 12.75 -32.22
CA GLU A 84 8.55 12.08 -33.05
C GLU A 84 9.33 11.01 -32.26
N LEU A 85 9.58 11.25 -30.98
CA LEU A 85 10.30 10.33 -30.08
C LEU A 85 9.39 9.18 -29.63
N GLU A 86 8.11 9.45 -29.36
CA GLU A 86 7.08 8.44 -29.09
C GLU A 86 6.87 7.54 -30.31
N LYS A 87 6.80 8.13 -31.51
CA LYS A 87 6.68 7.37 -32.74
C LYS A 87 7.90 6.47 -32.98
N ARG A 88 9.12 6.97 -32.74
CA ARG A 88 10.34 6.14 -32.78
C ARG A 88 10.31 5.01 -31.76
N LEU A 89 9.83 5.27 -30.55
CA LEU A 89 9.66 4.24 -29.52
C LEU A 89 8.63 3.18 -29.93
N GLN A 90 7.52 3.57 -30.54
CA GLN A 90 6.53 2.65 -31.08
C GLN A 90 7.08 1.84 -32.26
N GLU A 91 7.87 2.45 -33.14
CA GLU A 91 8.57 1.77 -34.24
C GLU A 91 9.61 0.76 -33.71
N ASP A 92 10.37 1.11 -32.66
CA ASP A 92 11.33 0.20 -31.99
C ASP A 92 10.62 -0.96 -31.26
N LEU A 93 9.46 -0.70 -30.64
CA LEU A 93 8.64 -1.72 -29.98
C LEU A 93 7.99 -2.66 -31.00
N GLN A 94 7.45 -2.13 -32.11
CA GLN A 94 6.89 -2.96 -33.18
C GLN A 94 7.97 -3.75 -33.90
N GLY A 95 9.16 -3.18 -34.12
CA GLY A 95 10.31 -3.90 -34.67
C GLY A 95 10.72 -5.08 -33.78
N LYS A 96 10.65 -4.91 -32.46
CA LYS A 96 10.90 -5.98 -31.47
C LYS A 96 9.78 -7.02 -31.36
N GLU A 97 8.52 -6.64 -31.54
CA GLU A 97 7.38 -7.56 -31.44
C GLU A 97 7.34 -8.55 -32.63
N THR A 98 7.76 -8.15 -33.83
CA THR A 98 7.87 -9.07 -34.99
C THR A 98 8.95 -10.14 -34.83
N ASP A 99 9.92 -9.96 -33.93
CA ASP A 99 11.01 -10.92 -33.67
C ASP A 99 10.68 -11.90 -32.52
N SER A 100 9.45 -11.88 -31.99
CA SER A 100 9.03 -12.71 -30.84
C SER A 100 8.06 -13.85 -31.18
N SER A 101 7.87 -14.18 -32.46
CA SER A 101 7.16 -15.41 -32.85
C SER A 101 8.10 -16.61 -32.77
N ASP A 102 7.86 -17.42 -31.74
CA ASP A 102 8.38 -18.77 -31.51
C ASP A 102 8.59 -19.55 -32.84
N GLY A 103 9.83 -19.99 -33.06
CA GLY A 103 10.24 -20.72 -34.24
C GLY A 103 11.73 -20.99 -34.26
N GLU A 104 12.10 -22.21 -33.89
CA GLU A 104 13.44 -22.80 -34.00
C GLU A 104 14.12 -22.43 -35.34
N ASN A 105 15.01 -21.42 -35.33
CA ASN A 105 16.15 -21.25 -36.24
C ASN A 105 16.88 -19.93 -35.91
N GLU A 106 17.81 -19.97 -34.95
CA GLU A 106 18.86 -18.96 -34.87
C GLU A 106 19.92 -19.21 -35.97
N GLU A 107 19.53 -19.01 -37.22
CA GLU A 107 20.48 -18.70 -38.27
C GLU A 107 19.97 -17.46 -39.01
N ASN A 108 20.68 -16.35 -38.78
CA ASN A 108 20.65 -15.10 -39.55
C ASN A 108 19.65 -14.03 -39.07
N ALA A 109 19.83 -13.53 -37.84
CA ALA A 109 19.50 -12.13 -37.54
C ALA A 109 20.56 -11.23 -38.19
N SER A 110 20.17 -10.57 -39.29
CA SER A 110 21.01 -9.76 -40.18
C SER A 110 21.37 -8.39 -39.58
N GLY A 111 22.00 -8.39 -38.40
CA GLY A 111 22.57 -7.20 -37.75
C GLY A 111 24.03 -7.38 -37.31
N ASP A 112 24.61 -8.55 -37.56
CA ASP A 112 25.85 -9.00 -36.91
C ASP A 112 27.06 -9.10 -37.88
N GLU A 113 26.95 -8.53 -39.08
CA GLU A 113 27.99 -8.60 -40.14
C GLU A 113 29.33 -7.92 -39.76
N ASP A 114 29.37 -7.09 -38.72
CA ASP A 114 30.57 -6.34 -38.31
C ASP A 114 31.36 -6.95 -37.13
N LEU A 115 30.89 -8.04 -36.51
CA LEU A 115 31.60 -8.66 -35.38
C LEU A 115 32.53 -9.79 -35.84
N SER A 116 33.83 -9.64 -35.54
CA SER A 116 34.82 -10.71 -35.64
C SER A 116 34.34 -11.98 -34.92
N GLU A 117 34.66 -13.15 -35.47
CA GLU A 117 34.31 -14.46 -34.93
C GLU A 117 34.80 -14.64 -33.47
N GLU A 118 35.94 -14.05 -33.12
CA GLU A 118 36.46 -14.00 -31.75
C GLU A 118 35.53 -13.20 -30.80
N HIS A 119 34.97 -12.08 -31.27
CA HIS A 119 34.03 -11.26 -30.49
C HIS A 119 32.69 -11.97 -30.33
N ARG A 120 32.20 -12.66 -31.36
CA ARG A 120 30.98 -13.48 -31.26
C ARG A 120 31.16 -14.63 -30.28
N ALA A 121 32.28 -15.34 -30.33
CA ALA A 121 32.59 -16.42 -29.39
C ALA A 121 32.74 -15.89 -27.95
N PHE A 122 33.34 -14.70 -27.78
CA PHE A 122 33.42 -14.03 -26.49
C PHE A 122 32.04 -13.63 -25.96
N ILE A 123 31.21 -12.96 -26.77
CA ILE A 123 29.85 -12.57 -26.40
C ILE A 123 29.03 -13.83 -26.07
N LYS A 124 29.08 -14.89 -26.87
CA LYS A 124 28.38 -16.15 -26.59
C LYS A 124 28.86 -16.82 -25.30
N ARG A 125 30.16 -16.73 -24.99
CA ARG A 125 30.74 -17.27 -23.74
C ARG A 125 30.31 -16.50 -22.49
N PHE A 126 30.08 -15.20 -22.61
CA PHE A 126 29.70 -14.31 -21.50
C PHE A 126 28.25 -13.83 -21.57
N SER A 127 27.47 -14.30 -22.55
CA SER A 127 26.06 -14.01 -22.71
C SER A 127 25.32 -14.66 -21.55
N VAL A 128 24.78 -13.82 -20.68
CA VAL A 128 23.86 -14.24 -19.64
C VAL A 128 22.48 -14.24 -20.28
N VAL A 129 21.78 -15.38 -20.23
CA VAL A 129 20.40 -15.49 -20.70
C VAL A 129 19.60 -14.38 -20.05
N ALA A 130 19.09 -13.43 -20.84
CA ALA A 130 18.42 -12.23 -20.35
C ALA A 130 17.20 -12.55 -19.45
N HIS A 131 16.70 -13.78 -19.50
CA HIS A 131 15.56 -14.29 -18.73
C HIS A 131 15.96 -15.23 -17.57
N ALA A 132 17.25 -15.32 -17.22
CA ALA A 132 17.69 -16.19 -16.11
C ALA A 132 17.28 -15.67 -14.72
N ILE A 133 17.09 -14.35 -14.58
CA ILE A 133 16.62 -13.71 -13.34
C ILE A 133 15.30 -13.03 -13.65
N PRO A 134 14.16 -13.50 -13.09
CA PRO A 134 12.87 -12.87 -13.30
C PRO A 134 12.84 -11.44 -12.77
N ASP A 135 12.23 -10.52 -13.53
CA ASP A 135 12.04 -9.12 -13.11
C ASP A 135 11.07 -8.98 -11.92
N TYR A 136 10.17 -9.96 -11.75
CA TYR A 136 9.16 -9.98 -10.71
C TYR A 136 9.39 -11.11 -9.72
N HIS A 137 9.02 -10.89 -8.45
CA HIS A 137 9.01 -11.96 -7.45
C HIS A 137 8.02 -13.07 -7.86
N PRO A 138 8.25 -14.35 -7.51
CA PRO A 138 7.35 -15.44 -7.89
C PRO A 138 6.01 -15.39 -7.17
N GLY A 139 5.91 -14.68 -6.04
CA GLY A 139 4.69 -14.60 -5.25
C GLY A 139 4.33 -15.94 -4.61
N GLU A 140 3.14 -16.01 -4.02
CA GLU A 140 2.58 -17.18 -3.35
C GLU A 140 1.08 -17.27 -3.62
N ASP A 141 0.54 -18.49 -3.51
CA ASP A 141 -0.90 -18.77 -3.57
C ASP A 141 -1.50 -18.61 -2.18
N ILE A 142 -2.05 -17.42 -1.88
CA ILE A 142 -2.53 -17.06 -0.55
C ILE A 142 -4.05 -17.14 -0.47
N PHE A 143 -4.73 -16.70 -1.52
CA PHE A 143 -6.19 -16.69 -1.59
C PHE A 143 -6.73 -17.99 -2.18
N ASP A 144 -7.47 -18.74 -1.37
CA ASP A 144 -8.32 -19.83 -1.82
C ASP A 144 -9.75 -19.30 -2.04
N LEU A 145 -10.04 -18.94 -3.30
CA LEU A 145 -11.35 -18.39 -3.67
C LEU A 145 -12.49 -19.37 -3.39
N SER A 146 -12.25 -20.69 -3.36
CA SER A 146 -13.28 -21.67 -3.01
C SER A 146 -13.75 -21.53 -1.55
N ALA A 147 -12.95 -20.88 -0.71
CA ALA A 147 -13.28 -20.54 0.66
C ALA A 147 -13.88 -19.14 0.83
N SER A 148 -13.93 -18.33 -0.22
CA SER A 148 -14.45 -16.97 -0.15
C SER A 148 -15.96 -16.94 0.14
N GLY A 149 -16.38 -16.02 1.00
CA GLY A 149 -17.79 -15.82 1.36
C GLY A 149 -18.36 -16.85 2.35
N LYS A 150 -17.54 -17.76 2.88
CA LYS A 150 -18.00 -18.79 3.83
C LYS A 150 -18.38 -18.24 5.21
N ILE A 151 -17.75 -17.13 5.63
CA ILE A 151 -18.06 -16.51 6.92
C ILE A 151 -19.27 -15.60 6.74
N PHE A 152 -19.26 -14.76 5.70
CA PHE A 152 -20.36 -13.87 5.37
C PHE A 152 -20.40 -13.55 3.87
N SER A 153 -21.60 -13.38 3.31
CA SER A 153 -21.81 -13.04 1.91
C SER A 153 -22.63 -11.75 1.77
N GLN A 154 -22.70 -11.18 0.57
CA GLN A 154 -23.59 -10.04 0.29
C GLN A 154 -25.06 -10.33 0.66
N HIS A 155 -25.49 -11.59 0.57
CA HIS A 155 -26.87 -11.99 0.82
C HIS A 155 -27.15 -12.29 2.30
N ASP A 156 -26.12 -12.75 3.03
CA ASP A 156 -26.24 -13.18 4.42
C ASP A 156 -25.84 -12.10 5.43
N LEU A 157 -25.20 -11.00 4.97
CA LEU A 157 -24.87 -9.82 5.77
C LEU A 157 -26.11 -8.96 6.09
N ASP A 158 -27.00 -9.51 6.89
CA ASP A 158 -28.15 -8.81 7.44
C ASP A 158 -27.77 -8.02 8.70
N PHE A 159 -28.06 -6.73 8.74
CA PHE A 159 -27.78 -5.91 9.93
C PHE A 159 -28.51 -6.41 11.20
N ARG A 160 -29.65 -7.10 11.06
CA ARG A 160 -30.42 -7.65 12.19
C ARG A 160 -29.62 -8.66 13.03
N ASN A 161 -28.62 -9.28 12.43
CA ASN A 161 -27.75 -10.28 13.04
C ASN A 161 -26.74 -9.67 14.04
N PHE A 162 -26.59 -8.34 14.07
CA PHE A 162 -25.61 -7.67 14.93
C PHE A 162 -26.12 -7.36 16.35
N HIS A 163 -27.25 -7.94 16.76
CA HIS A 163 -27.87 -7.74 18.08
C HIS A 163 -28.07 -6.27 18.47
N PHE A 164 -28.33 -5.42 17.49
CA PHE A 164 -28.46 -3.99 17.67
C PHE A 164 -29.87 -3.59 18.12
N ILE A 165 -29.97 -2.75 19.15
CA ILE A 165 -31.24 -2.22 19.66
C ILE A 165 -31.45 -0.81 19.11
N PRO A 166 -32.39 -0.60 18.16
CA PRO A 166 -32.55 0.69 17.49
C PRO A 166 -33.18 1.74 18.42
N GLN A 167 -32.53 2.90 18.51
CA GLN A 167 -32.92 4.06 19.31
C GLN A 167 -33.59 5.14 18.45
N ASN A 168 -33.06 5.40 17.26
CA ASN A 168 -33.56 6.47 16.38
C ASN A 168 -34.45 5.93 15.22
N PRO A 169 -35.27 6.78 14.56
CA PRO A 169 -36.13 6.34 13.46
C PRO A 169 -35.40 5.73 12.26
N ILE A 170 -34.19 6.20 11.96
CA ILE A 170 -33.36 5.70 10.84
C ILE A 170 -32.83 4.31 11.16
N GLU A 171 -32.39 4.08 12.40
CA GLU A 171 -32.01 2.77 12.93
C GLU A 171 -33.18 1.78 12.90
N LYS A 172 -34.38 2.22 13.29
CA LYS A 172 -35.60 1.39 13.18
C LYS A 172 -35.91 1.06 11.72
N LEU A 173 -35.74 2.02 10.80
CA LEU A 173 -35.91 1.78 9.37
C LEU A 173 -34.89 0.76 8.84
N LEU A 174 -33.62 0.88 9.24
CA LEU A 174 -32.54 -0.02 8.85
C LEU A 174 -32.81 -1.47 9.33
N VAL A 175 -33.16 -1.64 10.61
CA VAL A 175 -33.46 -2.96 11.20
C VAL A 175 -34.70 -3.60 10.57
N ASN A 176 -35.70 -2.81 10.19
CA ASN A 176 -36.95 -3.33 9.59
C ASN A 176 -36.88 -3.54 8.06
N SER A 177 -35.80 -3.09 7.43
CA SER A 177 -35.59 -3.17 5.99
C SER A 177 -35.02 -4.53 5.55
N SER A 178 -35.25 -4.92 4.30
CA SER A 178 -34.56 -6.08 3.70
C SER A 178 -33.08 -5.79 3.46
N VAL A 179 -32.25 -6.82 3.26
CA VAL A 179 -30.79 -6.65 3.02
C VAL A 179 -30.49 -5.68 1.87
N ALA A 180 -31.25 -5.78 0.77
CA ALA A 180 -31.11 -4.85 -0.37
C ALA A 180 -31.51 -3.41 -0.02
N GLN A 181 -32.55 -3.24 0.81
CA GLN A 181 -32.97 -1.93 1.30
C GLN A 181 -31.96 -1.35 2.32
N GLN A 182 -31.41 -2.17 3.21
CA GLN A 182 -30.35 -1.77 4.14
C GLN A 182 -29.14 -1.21 3.39
N LEU A 183 -28.70 -1.92 2.35
CA LEU A 183 -27.62 -1.46 1.47
C LEU A 183 -27.98 -0.15 0.76
N SER A 184 -29.19 -0.05 0.21
CA SER A 184 -29.66 1.17 -0.44
C SER A 184 -29.69 2.38 0.51
N LEU A 185 -30.14 2.19 1.75
CA LEU A 185 -30.16 3.25 2.77
C LEU A 185 -28.73 3.71 3.13
N THR A 186 -27.78 2.78 3.21
CA THR A 186 -26.36 3.09 3.43
C THR A 186 -25.79 3.95 2.30
N ILE A 187 -25.98 3.53 1.06
CA ILE A 187 -25.42 4.21 -0.12
C ILE A 187 -26.01 5.63 -0.27
N ASN A 188 -27.32 5.77 -0.04
CA ASN A 188 -28.04 7.04 -0.14
C ASN A 188 -27.75 8.01 1.02
N GLY A 189 -26.81 7.71 1.91
CA GLY A 189 -26.32 8.65 2.93
C GLY A 189 -27.21 8.80 4.17
N PHE A 190 -28.21 7.93 4.35
CA PHE A 190 -29.09 7.98 5.53
C PHE A 190 -28.30 7.82 6.85
N LEU A 191 -27.26 6.98 6.86
CA LEU A 191 -26.40 6.80 8.03
C LEU A 191 -25.55 8.05 8.31
N SER A 192 -25.01 8.69 7.28
CA SER A 192 -24.27 9.96 7.42
C SER A 192 -25.14 11.08 8.01
N SER A 193 -26.44 11.09 7.67
CA SER A 193 -27.41 12.01 8.26
C SER A 193 -27.81 11.64 9.69
N ALA A 194 -27.96 10.35 9.99
CA ALA A 194 -28.32 9.87 11.32
C ALA A 194 -27.23 10.14 12.37
N TYR A 195 -25.96 10.02 11.95
CA TYR A 195 -24.78 10.15 12.82
C TYR A 195 -23.95 11.39 12.48
N SER A 196 -24.60 12.46 12.02
CA SER A 196 -23.92 13.73 11.75
C SER A 196 -23.40 14.41 13.02
N CYS A 197 -24.15 14.29 14.12
CA CYS A 197 -23.87 14.94 15.40
C CYS A 197 -23.94 13.98 16.60
N ILE A 198 -23.99 12.67 16.36
CA ILE A 198 -24.14 11.63 17.39
C ILE A 198 -23.17 10.49 17.06
N LEU A 199 -22.58 9.89 18.09
CA LEU A 199 -21.69 8.74 17.94
C LEU A 199 -22.41 7.56 17.27
N CYS A 200 -21.87 7.11 16.14
CA CYS A 200 -22.33 5.91 15.47
C CYS A 200 -22.01 4.65 16.30
N PRO A 201 -23.00 3.79 16.59
CA PRO A 201 -22.80 2.53 17.30
C PRO A 201 -21.82 1.59 16.60
N ILE A 202 -20.95 0.93 17.38
CA ILE A 202 -19.96 -0.05 16.89
C ILE A 202 -20.57 -1.14 15.99
N PRO A 203 -21.75 -1.72 16.28
CA PRO A 203 -22.36 -2.73 15.42
C PRO A 203 -22.59 -2.27 13.97
N ILE A 204 -22.92 -0.99 13.77
CA ILE A 204 -23.13 -0.42 12.43
C ILE A 204 -21.80 -0.26 11.71
N LEU A 205 -20.77 0.25 12.40
CA LEU A 205 -19.44 0.40 11.82
C LEU A 205 -18.83 -0.95 11.41
N LYS A 206 -18.97 -1.97 12.27
CA LYS A 206 -18.55 -3.35 11.95
C LYS A 206 -19.30 -3.92 10.76
N TRP A 207 -20.62 -3.73 10.70
CA TRP A 207 -21.43 -4.17 9.56
C TRP A 207 -20.99 -3.47 8.27
N LEU A 208 -20.81 -2.15 8.27
CA LEU A 208 -20.34 -1.40 7.11
C LEU A 208 -18.97 -1.88 6.62
N PHE A 209 -18.03 -2.14 7.55
CA PHE A 209 -16.71 -2.67 7.22
C PHE A 209 -16.80 -4.05 6.54
N GLN A 210 -17.68 -4.94 7.02
CA GLN A 210 -17.91 -6.25 6.42
C GLN A 210 -18.58 -6.15 5.04
N VAL A 211 -19.62 -5.33 4.89
CA VAL A 211 -20.32 -5.14 3.60
C VAL A 211 -19.35 -4.57 2.55
N MET A 212 -18.56 -3.55 2.90
CA MET A 212 -17.53 -2.98 2.04
C MET A 212 -16.54 -4.04 1.54
N SER A 213 -16.21 -5.01 2.40
CA SER A 213 -15.20 -6.03 2.10
C SER A 213 -15.68 -7.18 1.21
N VAL A 214 -16.99 -7.39 1.07
CA VAL A 214 -17.55 -8.52 0.30
C VAL A 214 -18.39 -8.08 -0.91
N HIS A 215 -18.78 -6.82 -1.00
CA HIS A 215 -19.66 -6.36 -2.07
C HIS A 215 -18.97 -6.48 -3.46
N PRO A 216 -19.60 -7.14 -4.45
CA PRO A 216 -18.95 -7.43 -5.74
C PRO A 216 -18.86 -6.20 -6.66
N ASP A 217 -19.79 -5.24 -6.52
CA ASP A 217 -19.72 -3.98 -7.28
C ASP A 217 -18.70 -3.04 -6.65
N TYR A 218 -17.66 -2.73 -7.43
CA TYR A 218 -16.62 -1.76 -7.09
C TYR A 218 -17.20 -0.41 -6.65
N SER A 219 -18.10 0.17 -7.44
CA SER A 219 -18.65 1.50 -7.21
C SER A 219 -19.42 1.57 -5.88
N VAL A 220 -20.13 0.50 -5.54
CA VAL A 220 -20.86 0.39 -4.28
C VAL A 220 -19.90 0.19 -3.13
N SER A 221 -18.90 -0.69 -3.26
CA SER A 221 -17.90 -0.93 -2.22
C SER A 221 -17.13 0.34 -1.85
N THR A 222 -16.76 1.16 -2.83
CA THR A 222 -16.08 2.45 -2.63
C THR A 222 -17.01 3.48 -1.99
N GLN A 223 -18.28 3.55 -2.39
CA GLN A 223 -19.25 4.43 -1.71
C GLN A 223 -19.44 4.05 -0.24
N ILE A 224 -19.45 2.76 0.10
CA ILE A 224 -19.52 2.32 1.50
C ILE A 224 -18.24 2.70 2.25
N LEU A 225 -17.07 2.58 1.63
CA LEU A 225 -15.80 3.04 2.19
C LEU A 225 -15.86 4.53 2.53
N ASP A 226 -16.28 5.37 1.58
CA ASP A 226 -16.36 6.82 1.75
C ASP A 226 -17.29 7.18 2.92
N ARG A 227 -18.45 6.51 3.03
CA ARG A 227 -19.39 6.69 4.14
C ARG A 227 -18.80 6.23 5.47
N LEU A 228 -18.11 5.11 5.47
CA LEU A 228 -17.46 4.59 6.68
C LEU A 228 -16.34 5.53 7.15
N MET A 229 -15.53 6.08 6.25
CA MET A 229 -14.54 7.11 6.56
C MET A 229 -15.19 8.39 7.09
N GLU A 230 -16.25 8.88 6.44
CA GLU A 230 -17.00 10.07 6.86
C GLU A 230 -17.53 9.94 8.29
N ILE A 231 -18.20 8.81 8.60
CA ILE A 231 -18.76 8.54 9.93
C ILE A 231 -17.62 8.39 10.95
N THR A 232 -16.53 7.72 10.59
CA THR A 232 -15.37 7.54 11.48
C THR A 232 -14.73 8.88 11.84
N LEU A 233 -14.60 9.79 10.86
CA LEU A 233 -14.09 11.14 11.09
C LEU A 233 -14.97 11.92 12.06
N LYS A 234 -16.29 11.91 11.82
CA LYS A 234 -17.27 12.57 12.68
C LYS A 234 -17.26 12.01 14.10
N ASN A 235 -17.24 10.69 14.23
CA ASN A 235 -17.12 10.03 15.53
C ASN A 235 -15.84 10.46 16.26
N ALA A 236 -14.70 10.57 15.56
CA ALA A 236 -13.46 11.04 16.15
C ALA A 236 -13.51 12.50 16.61
N SER A 237 -14.23 13.38 15.90
CA SER A 237 -14.43 14.77 16.30
C SER A 237 -15.38 14.95 17.50
N ILE A 238 -16.33 14.02 17.68
CA ILE A 238 -17.33 14.08 18.76
C ILE A 238 -16.82 13.41 20.05
N SER A 239 -15.91 12.45 19.92
CA SER A 239 -15.47 11.63 21.05
C SER A 239 -14.60 12.41 22.03
N ASP A 240 -14.94 12.35 23.31
CA ASP A 240 -14.11 12.88 24.40
C ASP A 240 -12.85 12.01 24.59
N GLU A 241 -11.80 12.54 25.24
CA GLU A 241 -10.55 11.79 25.53
C GLU A 241 -10.77 10.43 26.23
N GLN A 242 -11.91 10.25 26.90
CA GLN A 242 -12.26 9.02 27.63
C GLN A 242 -12.95 7.96 26.75
N SER A 243 -13.56 8.34 25.63
CA SER A 243 -14.14 7.40 24.67
C SER A 243 -13.23 7.32 23.45
N LYS A 244 -12.61 6.17 23.19
CA LYS A 244 -11.85 5.99 21.95
C LYS A 244 -12.82 5.67 20.81
N PRO A 245 -12.73 6.37 19.66
CA PRO A 245 -13.48 6.01 18.47
C PRO A 245 -13.16 4.57 18.04
N TRP A 246 -14.13 3.88 17.46
CA TRP A 246 -13.94 2.51 16.99
C TRP A 246 -12.99 2.45 15.80
N ILE A 247 -12.08 1.48 15.84
CA ILE A 247 -11.26 1.02 14.72
C ILE A 247 -11.44 -0.49 14.56
N PRO A 248 -11.24 -1.03 13.35
CA PRO A 248 -11.22 -2.48 13.15
C PRO A 248 -10.16 -3.13 14.04
N SER A 249 -10.55 -4.06 14.90
CA SER A 249 -9.59 -4.86 15.67
C SER A 249 -8.82 -5.81 14.76
N LEU A 250 -7.71 -6.37 15.24
CA LEU A 250 -6.98 -7.43 14.52
C LEU A 250 -7.90 -8.62 14.16
N ALA A 251 -8.89 -8.93 15.02
CA ALA A 251 -9.90 -9.95 14.75
C ALA A 251 -10.86 -9.54 13.62
N ASP A 252 -11.33 -8.28 13.60
CA ASP A 252 -12.19 -7.77 12.53
C ASP A 252 -11.46 -7.81 11.17
N VAL A 253 -10.19 -7.42 11.13
CA VAL A 253 -9.34 -7.47 9.93
C VAL A 253 -9.09 -8.91 9.48
N SER A 254 -8.78 -9.81 10.42
CA SER A 254 -8.57 -11.23 10.13
C SER A 254 -9.84 -11.88 9.59
N ALA A 255 -11.00 -11.58 10.17
CA ALA A 255 -12.29 -12.10 9.71
C ALA A 255 -12.57 -11.73 8.26
N VAL A 256 -12.28 -10.48 7.87
CA VAL A 256 -12.43 -10.02 6.49
C VAL A 256 -11.50 -10.77 5.54
N PHE A 257 -10.20 -10.91 5.87
CA PHE A 257 -9.27 -11.61 4.99
C PHE A 257 -9.55 -13.11 4.90
N VAL A 258 -9.95 -13.75 6.00
CA VAL A 258 -10.41 -15.15 5.96
C VAL A 258 -11.65 -15.28 5.09
N ASN A 259 -12.59 -14.34 5.18
CA ASN A 259 -13.77 -14.34 4.33
C ASN A 259 -13.46 -14.06 2.85
N MET A 260 -12.37 -13.37 2.53
CA MET A 260 -11.87 -13.23 1.16
C MET A 260 -11.21 -14.51 0.61
N GLY A 261 -10.98 -15.52 1.46
CA GLY A 261 -10.41 -16.81 1.09
C GLY A 261 -8.99 -17.06 1.60
N VAL A 262 -8.45 -16.20 2.48
CA VAL A 262 -7.12 -16.45 3.06
C VAL A 262 -7.23 -17.44 4.21
N ALA A 263 -6.45 -18.52 4.18
CA ALA A 263 -6.42 -19.46 5.31
C ALA A 263 -5.88 -18.78 6.58
N PHE A 264 -6.49 -19.01 7.74
CA PHE A 264 -6.07 -18.38 9.01
C PHE A 264 -4.58 -18.62 9.32
N ARG A 265 -4.11 -19.86 9.14
CA ARG A 265 -2.69 -20.24 9.27
C ARG A 265 -1.74 -19.47 8.33
N SER A 266 -2.25 -18.99 7.20
CA SER A 266 -1.48 -18.19 6.25
C SER A 266 -1.38 -16.74 6.73
N LEU A 267 -2.37 -16.19 7.43
CA LEU A 267 -2.30 -14.83 8.02
C LEU A 267 -1.26 -14.75 9.14
N PHE A 268 -1.18 -15.79 9.97
CA PHE A 268 -0.26 -15.87 11.11
C PHE A 268 0.62 -17.13 11.03
N PRO A 269 1.62 -17.16 10.12
CA PRO A 269 2.43 -18.37 9.89
C PRO A 269 3.44 -18.65 11.02
N LEU A 270 3.70 -17.69 11.91
CA LEU A 270 4.74 -17.78 12.94
C LEU A 270 4.14 -18.17 14.30
N GLN A 271 4.54 -19.32 14.84
CA GLN A 271 3.99 -19.84 16.11
C GLN A 271 4.24 -18.92 17.31
N GLN A 272 5.35 -18.18 17.31
CA GLN A 272 5.74 -17.28 18.40
C GLN A 272 4.94 -15.96 18.37
N LEU A 273 4.33 -15.64 17.23
CA LEU A 273 3.59 -14.41 16.97
C LEU A 273 2.16 -14.76 16.54
N GLN A 274 1.40 -15.30 17.48
CA GLN A 274 -0.01 -15.59 17.31
C GLN A 274 -0.88 -14.54 18.01
N PRO A 275 -2.03 -14.17 17.44
CA PRO A 275 -3.01 -13.36 18.14
C PRO A 275 -3.61 -14.10 19.34
N ASN A 276 -4.34 -13.38 20.18
CA ASN A 276 -5.07 -13.93 21.33
C ASN A 276 -6.39 -14.63 20.96
N PHE A 277 -6.64 -14.83 19.67
CA PHE A 277 -7.81 -15.52 19.12
C PHE A 277 -7.38 -16.51 18.04
N ASN A 278 -8.25 -17.47 17.72
CA ASN A 278 -8.04 -18.45 16.68
C ASN A 278 -9.17 -18.42 15.62
N GLU A 279 -9.06 -19.29 14.62
CA GLU A 279 -10.05 -19.40 13.55
C GLU A 279 -11.47 -19.72 14.07
N TYR A 280 -11.59 -20.58 15.09
CA TYR A 280 -12.87 -20.92 15.70
C TYR A 280 -13.51 -19.72 16.39
N ASP A 281 -12.72 -18.84 17.01
CA ASP A 281 -13.23 -17.62 17.65
C ASP A 281 -13.83 -16.65 16.61
N ILE A 282 -13.17 -16.52 15.45
CA ILE A 282 -13.69 -15.73 14.32
C ILE A 282 -15.02 -16.33 13.84
N LEU A 283 -15.06 -17.64 13.61
CA LEU A 283 -16.25 -18.32 13.13
C LEU A 283 -17.39 -18.28 14.15
N SER A 284 -17.09 -18.39 15.44
CA SER A 284 -18.07 -18.38 16.53
C SER A 284 -18.70 -17.00 16.71
N GLN A 285 -17.90 -15.93 16.70
CA GLN A 285 -18.44 -14.56 16.75
C GLN A 285 -19.39 -14.29 15.59
N MET A 286 -19.14 -14.89 14.42
CA MET A 286 -19.97 -14.72 13.24
C MET A 286 -21.16 -15.67 13.20
N GLN A 287 -21.06 -16.88 13.74
CA GLN A 287 -22.21 -17.78 13.91
C GLN A 287 -23.18 -17.27 14.97
N GLU A 288 -22.69 -16.63 16.03
CA GLU A 288 -23.51 -15.96 17.03
C GLU A 288 -24.31 -14.81 16.41
N THR A 289 -23.70 -14.00 15.54
CA THR A 289 -24.46 -12.98 14.81
C THR A 289 -25.47 -13.63 13.84
N MET A 290 -25.13 -14.72 13.15
CA MET A 290 -25.96 -15.28 12.08
C MET A 290 -27.04 -16.30 12.47
N SER A 291 -27.05 -16.85 13.69
CA SER A 291 -27.88 -18.02 14.01
C SER A 291 -29.10 -17.74 14.90
N LYS A 292 -30.26 -17.46 14.28
CA LYS A 292 -31.58 -17.96 14.77
C LYS A 292 -32.56 -18.42 13.69
N HIS A 293 -32.24 -18.34 12.41
CA HIS A 293 -33.14 -18.82 11.34
C HIS A 293 -32.43 -19.74 10.35
N GLN A 294 -32.08 -20.96 10.80
CA GLN A 294 -32.32 -22.21 10.05
C GLN A 294 -31.79 -23.42 10.86
N PRO A 295 -32.67 -24.22 11.49
CA PRO A 295 -32.30 -25.55 11.94
C PRO A 295 -32.41 -26.52 10.75
N GLY A 296 -31.29 -27.07 10.30
CA GLY A 296 -31.30 -28.26 9.44
C GLY A 296 -31.18 -28.06 7.92
N GLY A 297 -30.46 -27.04 7.46
CA GLY A 297 -29.87 -27.06 6.12
C GLY A 297 -28.45 -27.60 6.22
N GLU A 298 -28.10 -28.65 5.48
CA GLU A 298 -26.70 -28.92 5.12
C GLU A 298 -26.06 -27.60 4.67
N LEU A 299 -24.75 -27.42 4.90
CA LEU A 299 -23.95 -26.33 4.31
C LEU A 299 -24.12 -26.40 2.79
N THR A 300 -25.21 -25.86 2.27
CA THR A 300 -25.52 -25.85 0.84
C THR A 300 -24.36 -25.13 0.22
N SER A 301 -23.71 -25.78 -0.73
CA SER A 301 -22.57 -25.30 -1.50
C SER A 301 -22.89 -23.94 -2.11
N ALA A 302 -22.75 -22.88 -1.33
CA ALA A 302 -22.84 -21.51 -1.81
C ALA A 302 -21.67 -21.34 -2.77
N SER A 303 -21.94 -20.84 -3.97
CA SER A 303 -20.89 -20.42 -4.87
C SER A 303 -19.97 -19.44 -4.14
N PRO A 304 -18.65 -19.52 -4.35
CA PRO A 304 -17.70 -18.52 -3.86
C PRO A 304 -18.22 -17.09 -4.00
N ALA A 305 -18.03 -16.26 -2.97
CA ALA A 305 -18.38 -14.84 -3.07
C ALA A 305 -17.63 -14.14 -4.20
N PHE A 306 -16.42 -14.62 -4.51
CA PHE A 306 -15.58 -14.09 -5.58
C PHE A 306 -15.15 -15.16 -6.57
N SER A 307 -15.21 -14.86 -7.86
CA SER A 307 -14.69 -15.71 -8.94
C SER A 307 -13.22 -15.43 -9.27
N SER A 308 -12.68 -14.30 -8.82
CA SER A 308 -11.29 -13.84 -8.98
C SER A 308 -10.84 -13.12 -7.70
N LEU A 309 -9.56 -12.77 -7.59
CA LEU A 309 -9.09 -12.00 -6.44
C LEU A 309 -9.89 -10.69 -6.28
N PRO A 310 -10.45 -10.40 -5.09
CA PRO A 310 -11.21 -9.18 -4.85
C PRO A 310 -10.28 -7.99 -4.60
N GLU A 311 -9.50 -7.60 -5.61
CA GLU A 311 -8.47 -6.56 -5.55
C GLU A 311 -9.03 -5.25 -4.97
N ASN A 312 -10.19 -4.82 -5.47
CA ASN A 312 -10.82 -3.58 -5.03
C ASN A 312 -11.26 -3.62 -3.55
N ASN A 313 -11.89 -4.72 -3.12
CA ASN A 313 -12.32 -4.86 -1.74
C ASN A 313 -11.12 -4.95 -0.79
N LEU A 314 -10.06 -5.65 -1.20
CA LEU A 314 -8.79 -5.68 -0.49
C LEU A 314 -8.23 -4.27 -0.33
N ILE A 315 -8.10 -3.52 -1.42
CA ILE A 315 -7.59 -2.14 -1.38
C ILE A 315 -8.49 -1.23 -0.52
N ASN A 316 -9.81 -1.40 -0.54
CA ASN A 316 -10.71 -0.65 0.33
C ASN A 316 -10.46 -0.93 1.82
N VAL A 317 -10.20 -2.19 2.20
CA VAL A 317 -9.79 -2.55 3.56
C VAL A 317 -8.47 -1.85 3.93
N ILE A 318 -7.47 -1.90 3.04
CA ILE A 318 -6.17 -1.24 3.26
C ILE A 318 -6.33 0.28 3.43
N LYS A 319 -7.11 0.92 2.57
CA LYS A 319 -7.41 2.36 2.63
C LYS A 319 -8.10 2.73 3.93
N PHE A 320 -9.08 1.93 4.37
CA PHE A 320 -9.78 2.19 5.62
C PHE A 320 -8.85 2.07 6.84
N LEU A 321 -8.02 1.03 6.90
CA LEU A 321 -7.02 0.88 7.96
C LEU A 321 -6.01 2.04 7.94
N GLY A 322 -5.57 2.45 6.75
CA GLY A 322 -4.71 3.61 6.56
C GLY A 322 -5.36 4.91 7.01
N PHE A 323 -6.67 5.03 6.88
CA PHE A 323 -7.43 6.17 7.37
C PHE A 323 -7.57 6.15 8.90
N CYS A 324 -8.00 5.03 9.49
CA CYS A 324 -8.14 4.87 10.94
C CYS A 324 -6.83 5.17 11.69
N THR A 325 -5.70 4.65 11.19
CA THR A 325 -4.37 4.90 11.79
C THR A 325 -3.93 6.36 11.74
N THR A 326 -4.51 7.17 10.86
CA THR A 326 -4.23 8.61 10.77
C THR A 326 -5.13 9.43 11.68
N VAL A 327 -6.41 9.11 11.70
CA VAL A 327 -7.42 9.88 12.43
C VAL A 327 -7.41 9.54 13.92
N ILE A 328 -7.12 8.28 14.28
CA ILE A 328 -7.26 7.77 15.65
C ILE A 328 -5.87 7.39 16.18
N GLN A 329 -5.38 8.18 17.13
CA GLN A 329 -4.10 7.94 17.79
C GLN A 329 -4.21 6.88 18.89
N GLY A 330 -3.15 6.06 19.07
CA GLY A 330 -3.11 5.04 20.11
C GLY A 330 -4.22 3.99 20.00
N GLY A 331 -4.59 3.66 18.77
CA GLY A 331 -5.64 2.70 18.44
C GLY A 331 -5.21 1.24 18.57
N TYR A 332 -3.97 0.94 18.20
CA TYR A 332 -3.37 -0.40 18.27
C TYR A 332 -2.21 -0.41 19.23
N THR A 333 -2.03 -1.52 19.93
CA THR A 333 -0.81 -1.82 20.69
C THR A 333 0.34 -2.17 19.74
N ASP A 334 1.58 -2.00 20.19
CA ASP A 334 2.77 -2.39 19.43
C ASP A 334 2.73 -3.84 18.93
N GLN A 335 2.18 -4.76 19.74
CA GLN A 335 2.02 -6.16 19.36
C GLN A 335 0.99 -6.33 18.23
N GLU A 336 -0.15 -5.64 18.30
CA GLU A 336 -1.15 -5.66 17.23
C GLU A 336 -0.60 -5.02 15.95
N ILE A 337 0.21 -3.97 16.06
CA ILE A 337 0.87 -3.34 14.92
C ILE A 337 1.82 -4.34 14.24
N ILE A 338 2.65 -5.07 14.99
CA ILE A 338 3.51 -6.12 14.40
C ILE A 338 2.68 -7.16 13.67
N LEU A 339 1.62 -7.67 14.30
CA LEU A 339 0.76 -8.70 13.69
C LEU A 339 0.05 -8.18 12.43
N LEU A 340 -0.44 -6.93 12.44
CA LEU A 340 -0.99 -6.24 11.27
C LEU A 340 0.06 -6.10 10.16
N LEU A 341 1.28 -5.68 10.49
CA LEU A 341 2.36 -5.57 9.50
C LEU A 341 2.63 -6.95 8.87
N LEU A 342 2.78 -8.00 9.68
CA LEU A 342 3.09 -9.33 9.19
C LEU A 342 2.00 -9.90 8.28
N LEU A 343 0.72 -9.79 8.66
CA LEU A 343 -0.37 -10.28 7.81
C LEU A 343 -0.46 -9.48 6.51
N LEU A 344 -0.22 -8.17 6.54
CA LEU A 344 -0.29 -7.30 5.36
C LEU A 344 0.89 -7.57 4.41
N PHE A 345 2.10 -7.73 4.94
CA PHE A 345 3.27 -8.16 4.17
C PHE A 345 3.04 -9.55 3.58
N LYS A 346 2.42 -10.45 4.33
CA LYS A 346 2.07 -11.77 3.81
C LYS A 346 1.08 -11.66 2.65
N ILE A 347 -0.02 -10.92 2.81
CA ILE A 347 -1.00 -10.70 1.73
C ILE A 347 -0.36 -10.08 0.49
N SER A 348 0.60 -9.17 0.65
CA SER A 348 1.33 -8.55 -0.46
C SER A 348 2.17 -9.52 -1.31
N LEU A 349 2.37 -10.75 -0.84
CA LEU A 349 3.04 -11.81 -1.59
C LEU A 349 2.10 -12.57 -2.53
N GLU A 350 0.79 -12.30 -2.51
CA GLU A 350 -0.17 -12.93 -3.42
C GLU A 350 0.25 -12.72 -4.88
N LYS A 351 0.35 -13.82 -5.64
CA LYS A 351 0.91 -13.80 -6.99
C LYS A 351 0.09 -12.96 -7.97
N GLN A 352 -1.22 -12.80 -7.74
CA GLN A 352 -2.09 -11.98 -8.58
C GLN A 352 -1.89 -10.47 -8.33
N LEU A 353 -1.36 -10.06 -7.18
CA LEU A 353 -1.12 -8.65 -6.86
C LEU A 353 0.10 -8.03 -7.54
N LYS A 354 0.95 -8.84 -8.21
CA LYS A 354 2.22 -8.37 -8.81
C LYS A 354 2.06 -7.24 -9.81
N GLN A 355 0.95 -7.21 -10.53
CA GLN A 355 0.68 -6.23 -11.58
C GLN A 355 0.06 -4.94 -11.04
N ILE A 356 -0.21 -4.88 -9.73
CA ILE A 356 -0.93 -3.78 -9.10
C ILE A 356 0.05 -2.95 -8.28
N PRO A 357 0.12 -1.63 -8.48
CA PRO A 357 0.89 -0.74 -7.62
C PRO A 357 0.36 -0.79 -6.18
N LEU A 358 1.16 -1.34 -5.25
CA LEU A 358 0.78 -1.47 -3.84
C LEU A 358 1.02 -0.18 -3.04
N ILE A 359 0.66 0.98 -3.59
CA ILE A 359 0.90 2.29 -2.97
C ILE A 359 0.10 2.42 -1.66
N ASP A 360 -1.14 1.94 -1.63
CA ASP A 360 -1.98 1.96 -0.42
C ASP A 360 -1.36 1.12 0.71
N PHE A 361 -0.74 -0.02 0.39
CA PHE A 361 0.01 -0.82 1.36
C PHE A 361 1.23 -0.05 1.89
N GLN A 362 2.01 0.57 1.01
CA GLN A 362 3.16 1.39 1.40
C GLN A 362 2.76 2.52 2.35
N CYS A 363 1.66 3.21 2.05
CA CYS A 363 1.10 4.24 2.90
C CYS A 363 0.66 3.70 4.27
N LEU A 364 0.01 2.53 4.32
CA LEU A 364 -0.39 1.90 5.59
C LEU A 364 0.83 1.42 6.40
N PHE A 365 1.81 0.77 5.77
CA PHE A 365 3.05 0.34 6.42
C PHE A 365 3.77 1.52 7.06
N LEU A 366 3.85 2.64 6.35
CA LEU A 366 4.46 3.86 6.87
C LEU A 366 3.80 4.30 8.18
N LYS A 367 2.47 4.39 8.18
CA LYS A 367 1.69 4.85 9.32
C LYS A 367 1.86 3.91 10.51
N LEU A 368 1.67 2.61 10.29
CA LEU A 368 1.87 1.58 11.30
C LEU A 368 3.28 1.61 11.90
N LEU A 369 4.32 1.71 11.06
CA LEU A 369 5.70 1.76 11.51
C LEU A 369 5.98 3.00 12.37
N ILE A 370 5.37 4.16 12.08
CA ILE A 370 5.55 5.40 12.87
C ILE A 370 4.79 5.35 14.19
N THR A 371 3.70 4.59 14.28
CA THR A 371 2.90 4.46 15.51
C THR A 371 3.55 3.61 16.59
N ILE A 372 4.50 2.74 16.27
CA ILE A 372 5.16 1.86 17.27
C ILE A 372 5.84 2.70 18.37
N GLU A 373 5.55 2.41 19.63
CA GLU A 373 6.11 3.12 20.78
C GLU A 373 7.50 2.56 21.15
N ASP A 374 7.59 1.26 21.40
CA ASP A 374 8.83 0.54 21.76
C ASP A 374 9.62 0.12 20.51
N TRP A 375 10.08 1.11 19.76
CA TRP A 375 10.75 0.88 18.48
C TRP A 375 12.02 0.02 18.58
N ASP A 376 12.85 0.26 19.60
CA ASP A 376 14.14 -0.41 19.76
C ASP A 376 13.99 -1.92 19.95
N THR A 377 12.93 -2.36 20.64
CA THR A 377 12.63 -3.78 20.84
C THR A 377 11.87 -4.35 19.64
N LYS A 378 10.87 -3.63 19.14
CA LYS A 378 9.93 -4.14 18.12
C LYS A 378 10.50 -4.19 16.72
N MET A 379 11.40 -3.29 16.36
CA MET A 379 12.04 -3.28 15.03
C MET A 379 12.89 -4.54 14.76
N PRO A 380 13.78 -5.00 15.67
CA PRO A 380 14.45 -6.30 15.52
C PRO A 380 13.48 -7.47 15.37
N GLU A 381 12.47 -7.55 16.24
CA GLU A 381 11.45 -8.61 16.25
C GLU A 381 10.72 -8.69 14.90
N LEU A 382 10.28 -7.54 14.38
CA LEU A 382 9.64 -7.42 13.08
C LEU A 382 10.56 -7.89 11.94
N CYS A 383 11.83 -7.48 11.94
CA CYS A 383 12.76 -7.86 10.86
C CYS A 383 13.04 -9.37 10.84
N LEU A 384 13.15 -10.00 12.01
CA LEU A 384 13.28 -11.46 12.12
C LEU A 384 12.02 -12.14 11.59
N ALA A 385 10.84 -11.71 12.04
CA ALA A 385 9.57 -12.27 11.61
C ALA A 385 9.34 -12.13 10.10
N LEU A 386 9.62 -10.96 9.50
CA LEU A 386 9.52 -10.74 8.06
C LEU A 386 10.43 -11.67 7.25
N SER A 387 11.62 -11.98 7.76
CA SER A 387 12.56 -12.89 7.09
C SER A 387 12.06 -14.34 7.04
N GLU A 388 11.08 -14.70 7.88
CA GLU A 388 10.46 -16.03 7.95
C GLU A 388 9.13 -16.13 7.19
N LEU A 389 8.60 -15.03 6.62
CA LEU A 389 7.31 -15.05 5.91
C LEU A 389 7.33 -15.84 4.60
N SER A 390 8.50 -15.97 3.98
CA SER A 390 8.70 -16.72 2.74
C SER A 390 10.04 -17.46 2.75
N SER A 391 10.08 -18.63 2.13
CA SER A 391 11.32 -19.39 1.88
C SER A 391 12.03 -18.92 0.62
N HIS A 392 11.35 -18.18 -0.27
CA HIS A 392 11.89 -17.77 -1.55
C HIS A 392 12.60 -16.40 -1.47
N HIS A 393 13.87 -16.34 -1.86
CA HIS A 393 14.68 -15.13 -1.71
C HIS A 393 14.16 -13.92 -2.52
N HIS A 394 13.54 -14.13 -3.69
CA HIS A 394 12.93 -13.02 -4.46
C HIS A 394 11.68 -12.46 -3.75
N ASN A 395 10.92 -13.29 -3.04
CA ASN A 395 9.79 -12.82 -2.23
C ASN A 395 10.30 -11.99 -1.04
N LEU A 396 11.38 -12.44 -0.39
CA LEU A 396 12.01 -11.69 0.70
C LEU A 396 12.58 -10.34 0.23
N LEU A 397 13.20 -10.30 -0.96
CA LEU A 397 13.64 -9.05 -1.58
C LEU A 397 12.45 -8.10 -1.84
N TRP A 398 11.34 -8.63 -2.34
CA TRP A 398 10.12 -7.86 -2.54
C TRP A 398 9.62 -7.24 -1.23
N LEU A 399 9.59 -7.99 -0.12
CA LEU A 399 9.21 -7.43 1.18
C LEU A 399 10.09 -6.24 1.59
N VAL A 400 11.39 -6.30 1.35
CA VAL A 400 12.32 -5.19 1.60
C VAL A 400 12.02 -3.98 0.70
N GLN A 401 11.72 -4.21 -0.58
CA GLN A 401 11.42 -3.15 -1.54
C GLN A 401 10.07 -2.50 -1.29
N LEU A 402 9.11 -3.27 -0.78
CA LEU A 402 7.78 -2.81 -0.43
C LEU A 402 7.77 -1.89 0.78
N VAL A 403 8.75 -2.00 1.69
CA VAL A 403 8.88 -1.06 2.81
C VAL A 403 9.27 0.34 2.27
N PRO A 404 8.53 1.41 2.62
CA PRO A 404 8.88 2.78 2.25
C PRO A 404 10.26 3.22 2.73
N SER A 405 11.04 3.91 1.90
CA SER A 405 12.36 4.47 2.29
C SER A 405 12.38 5.98 2.53
N TRP A 406 11.26 6.67 2.32
CA TRP A 406 11.20 8.13 2.46
C TRP A 406 11.16 8.61 3.92
N VAL A 407 11.02 7.71 4.91
CA VAL A 407 11.13 8.03 6.35
C VAL A 407 12.19 7.21 7.07
N THR A 408 12.60 7.70 8.24
CA THR A 408 13.67 7.10 9.06
C THR A 408 13.37 5.65 9.44
N ARG A 409 12.22 5.38 10.08
CA ARG A 409 11.83 4.01 10.50
C ARG A 409 11.78 3.02 9.34
N GLY A 410 11.31 3.46 8.18
CA GLY A 410 11.30 2.65 6.96
C GLY A 410 12.71 2.33 6.45
N ARG A 411 13.64 3.30 6.46
CA ARG A 411 15.06 3.05 6.12
C ARG A 411 15.73 2.09 7.09
N GLU A 412 15.44 2.20 8.39
CA GLU A 412 15.96 1.31 9.43
C GLU A 412 15.50 -0.13 9.21
N VAL A 413 14.20 -0.34 9.00
CA VAL A 413 13.64 -1.66 8.67
C VAL A 413 14.28 -2.22 7.42
N ARG A 414 14.36 -1.45 6.32
CA ARG A 414 14.98 -1.92 5.07
C ARG A 414 16.42 -2.36 5.27
N ARG A 415 17.22 -1.57 6.00
CA ARG A 415 18.62 -1.88 6.29
C ARG A 415 18.74 -3.17 7.11
N ARG A 416 18.03 -3.25 8.24
CA ARG A 416 18.14 -4.40 9.14
C ARG A 416 17.57 -5.66 8.51
N LEU A 417 16.37 -5.59 7.92
CA LEU A 417 15.72 -6.72 7.23
C LEU A 417 16.62 -7.27 6.12
N SER A 418 17.25 -6.39 5.33
CA SER A 418 18.22 -6.83 4.31
C SER A 418 19.36 -7.64 4.91
N LEU A 419 19.95 -7.18 6.01
CA LEU A 419 21.04 -7.88 6.69
C LEU A 419 20.59 -9.21 7.31
N VAL A 420 19.39 -9.27 7.90
CA VAL A 420 18.79 -10.50 8.43
C VAL A 420 18.63 -11.54 7.32
N ILE A 421 18.00 -11.14 6.20
CA ILE A 421 17.79 -12.03 5.04
C ILE A 421 19.13 -12.50 4.47
N ILE A 422 20.09 -11.59 4.31
CA ILE A 422 21.44 -11.92 3.84
C ILE A 422 22.10 -12.95 4.78
N SER A 423 22.07 -12.71 6.09
CA SER A 423 22.68 -13.61 7.07
C SER A 423 22.05 -15.00 7.01
N LYS A 424 20.71 -15.06 6.90
CA LYS A 424 19.93 -16.29 6.72
C LYS A 424 20.33 -17.04 5.44
N LEU A 425 20.39 -16.37 4.29
CA LEU A 425 20.78 -16.98 3.01
C LEU A 425 22.25 -17.45 3.02
N LEU A 426 23.13 -16.71 3.70
CA LEU A 426 24.52 -17.10 3.93
C LEU A 426 24.66 -18.18 4.99
N LYS A 427 23.58 -18.61 5.68
CA LYS A 427 23.60 -19.55 6.82
C LYS A 427 24.63 -19.14 7.86
N LYS A 428 24.61 -17.86 8.23
CA LYS A 428 25.45 -17.27 9.26
C LYS A 428 24.55 -16.86 10.41
N ASP A 429 24.91 -17.33 11.60
CA ASP A 429 24.26 -16.92 12.82
C ASP A 429 25.05 -15.73 13.38
N VAL A 430 24.60 -14.53 13.03
CA VAL A 430 25.22 -13.27 13.43
C VAL A 430 24.11 -12.37 13.92
N GLU A 431 24.26 -11.88 15.14
CA GLU A 431 23.37 -10.87 15.70
C GLU A 431 23.54 -9.56 14.93
N ILE A 432 22.43 -9.02 14.41
CA ILE A 432 22.45 -7.78 13.64
C ILE A 432 22.42 -6.61 14.62
N PRO A 433 23.48 -5.77 14.66
CA PRO A 433 23.54 -4.63 15.57
C PRO A 433 22.51 -3.55 15.20
N ASP A 434 22.09 -2.74 16.17
CA ASP A 434 21.14 -1.64 15.92
C ASP A 434 21.82 -0.42 15.26
N ASP A 435 23.10 -0.21 15.56
CA ASP A 435 23.91 0.90 15.06
C ASP A 435 24.19 0.82 13.54
N SER A 436 24.09 1.96 12.86
CA SER A 436 24.24 2.03 11.40
C SER A 436 25.63 1.70 10.88
N ASP A 437 26.65 2.15 11.59
CA ASP A 437 28.03 2.02 11.13
C ASP A 437 28.51 0.59 11.33
N LYS A 438 28.07 -0.05 12.42
CA LYS A 438 28.24 -1.48 12.65
C LYS A 438 27.47 -2.32 11.61
N GLN A 439 26.24 -1.95 11.27
CA GLN A 439 25.48 -2.60 10.20
C GLN A 439 26.20 -2.51 8.84
N MET A 440 26.76 -1.34 8.50
CA MET A 440 27.54 -1.15 7.28
C MET A 440 28.81 -2.00 7.28
N SER A 441 29.53 -2.03 8.39
CA SER A 441 30.71 -2.87 8.58
C SER A 441 30.39 -4.36 8.39
N LEU A 442 29.25 -4.82 8.90
CA LEU A 442 28.77 -6.17 8.71
C LEU A 442 28.42 -6.46 7.24
N LEU A 443 27.77 -5.51 6.55
CA LEU A 443 27.48 -5.64 5.12
C LEU A 443 28.77 -5.84 4.31
N HIS A 444 29.83 -5.07 4.59
CA HIS A 444 31.13 -5.25 3.94
C HIS A 444 31.68 -6.66 4.10
N GLN A 445 31.51 -7.27 5.28
CA GLN A 445 31.91 -8.66 5.52
C GLN A 445 31.04 -9.63 4.70
N PHE A 446 29.72 -9.43 4.68
CA PHE A 446 28.79 -10.25 3.90
C PHE A 446 29.08 -10.20 2.39
N LEU A 447 29.41 -9.03 1.83
CA LEU A 447 29.76 -8.88 0.42
C LEU A 447 30.95 -9.75 0.00
N VAL A 448 31.92 -9.99 0.90
CA VAL A 448 33.03 -10.92 0.63
C VAL A 448 32.50 -12.34 0.44
N TYR A 449 31.55 -12.79 1.27
CA TYR A 449 30.96 -14.12 1.17
C TYR A 449 30.03 -14.30 -0.03
N MET A 450 29.40 -13.22 -0.50
CA MET A 450 28.54 -13.23 -1.68
C MET A 450 29.28 -13.28 -3.02
N LYS A 451 30.61 -13.11 -3.01
CA LYS A 451 31.39 -13.20 -4.27
C LYS A 451 31.08 -14.53 -4.97
N PRO A 452 30.82 -14.53 -6.29
CA PRO A 452 30.46 -15.75 -7.02
C PRO A 452 31.46 -16.89 -6.80
N SER A 453 32.76 -16.59 -6.73
CA SER A 453 33.80 -17.58 -6.44
C SER A 453 33.66 -18.25 -5.06
N ASN A 454 33.21 -17.52 -4.04
CA ASN A 454 32.97 -18.05 -2.70
C ASN A 454 31.66 -18.83 -2.64
N LEU A 455 30.61 -18.35 -3.32
CA LEU A 455 29.34 -19.07 -3.45
C LEU A 455 29.52 -20.39 -4.18
N LEU A 456 30.22 -20.40 -5.32
CA LEU A 456 30.53 -21.62 -6.08
C LEU A 456 31.33 -22.62 -5.26
N LYS A 457 32.35 -22.17 -4.52
CA LYS A 457 33.10 -23.03 -3.58
C LYS A 457 32.18 -23.64 -2.53
N LYS A 458 31.24 -22.86 -1.99
CA LYS A 458 30.29 -23.34 -0.97
C LYS A 458 29.25 -24.31 -1.55
N MET A 459 28.78 -24.05 -2.76
CA MET A 459 27.85 -24.95 -3.47
C MET A 459 28.53 -26.28 -3.80
N ARG A 460 29.77 -26.25 -4.32
CA ARG A 460 30.55 -27.46 -4.60
C ARG A 460 30.77 -28.29 -3.33
N LYS A 461 31.21 -27.65 -2.23
CA LYS A 461 31.36 -28.34 -0.93
C LYS A 461 30.06 -28.96 -0.43
N ARG A 462 28.90 -28.34 -0.71
CA ARG A 462 27.60 -28.89 -0.33
C ARG A 462 27.27 -30.13 -1.16
N LEU A 463 27.58 -30.11 -2.45
CA LEU A 463 27.38 -31.26 -3.34
C LEU A 463 28.26 -32.44 -2.88
N GLU A 464 29.54 -32.17 -2.61
CA GLU A 464 30.50 -33.16 -2.08
C GLU A 464 30.07 -33.74 -0.71
N GLN A 465 29.43 -32.94 0.15
CA GLN A 465 28.88 -33.41 1.42
C GLN A 465 27.59 -34.24 1.28
N GLN A 466 26.75 -33.94 0.29
CA GLN A 466 25.56 -34.72 -0.01
C GLN A 466 25.90 -36.06 -0.66
N ASP A 467 26.92 -36.09 -1.52
CA ASP A 467 27.42 -37.34 -2.11
C ASP A 467 28.08 -38.24 -1.04
N ALA A 468 28.79 -37.66 -0.08
CA ALA A 468 29.39 -38.42 1.04
C ALA A 468 28.34 -39.00 2.02
N ASP A 469 27.23 -38.30 2.27
CA ASP A 469 26.11 -38.83 3.09
C ASP A 469 25.30 -39.91 2.33
N GLY A 470 25.19 -39.77 1.01
CA GLY A 470 24.56 -40.78 0.14
C GLY A 470 25.35 -42.09 0.06
N ASP A 471 26.68 -42.00 -0.02
CA ASP A 471 27.57 -43.16 0.01
C ASP A 471 27.60 -43.83 1.40
N HIS A 472 27.46 -43.07 2.50
CA HIS A 472 27.34 -43.65 3.84
C HIS A 472 26.04 -44.47 4.01
N LEU A 473 24.92 -44.01 3.45
CA LEU A 473 23.66 -44.76 3.44
C LEU A 473 23.74 -46.03 2.57
N HIS A 474 24.52 -45.99 1.48
CA HIS A 474 24.71 -47.16 0.60
C HIS A 474 25.65 -48.21 1.22
N VAL A 475 26.65 -47.77 2.00
CA VAL A 475 27.57 -48.67 2.72
C VAL A 475 26.93 -49.33 3.94
N GLU A 476 25.97 -48.68 4.63
CA GLU A 476 25.20 -49.32 5.71
C GLU A 476 24.21 -50.38 5.19
N LEU A 477 23.65 -50.22 3.99
CA LEU A 477 22.75 -51.21 3.38
C LEU A 477 23.47 -52.44 2.80
N GLU A 478 24.76 -52.33 2.46
CA GLU A 478 25.57 -53.47 1.98
C GLU A 478 26.20 -54.29 3.12
N GLN A 479 26.16 -53.81 4.37
CA GLN A 479 26.64 -54.55 5.55
C GLN A 479 25.54 -55.39 6.25
N GLU A 480 24.29 -55.35 5.77
CA GLU A 480 23.16 -56.13 6.28
C GLU A 480 22.72 -57.31 5.37
N VAL A 481 23.57 -57.79 4.45
CA VAL A 481 23.28 -59.00 3.62
C VAL A 481 24.04 -60.24 4.10
#